data_AF-A0A5P6VR83-F1
#
_entry.id   AF-A0A5P6VR83-F1
#
_cell.length_a   1.000
_cell.length_b   1.000
_cell.length_c   1.000
_cell.angle_alpha   90.00
_cell.angle_beta   90.00
_cell.angle_gamma   90.00
#
_symmetry.space_group_name_H-M   'P 1'
#
loop_
_entity.id
_entity.type
_entity.pdbx_description
1 polymer ?
#
loop_
_entity_poly.entity_id
_entity_poly.type
_entity_poly.pdbx_seq_one_letter_code
_entity_poly.pdbx_strand_id
1 'polypeptide(L)'
;MSKEFNEALGNFITDFAGGGAVRHLADSGLSVSEIVSRLDYPLPKEKVASMVWEHYVNTGVICLSEPKSTVEKISYVKEQDSFGKTSMRRVVEIIDISDVKYVKLDFGKRIYQNKAEFEKSLAELSARDRDYILDMPWPLTDVYHILDERMKRIKRSLPELC
;
A
#
# COMPACT_ATOMS: atom_id res chain seq x y z
N MET A 1 -4.18 13.18 31.75
CA MET A 1 -4.34 12.92 30.32
C MET A 1 -3.76 11.54 30.02
N SER A 2 -4.48 10.70 29.27
CA SER A 2 -4.06 9.31 29.04
C SER A 2 -2.98 9.20 27.97
N LYS A 3 -2.17 8.16 28.05
CA LYS A 3 -1.08 7.88 27.10
C LYS A 3 -1.64 7.60 25.70
N GLU A 4 -2.77 6.90 25.62
CA GLU A 4 -3.42 6.60 24.34
C GLU A 4 -3.93 7.86 23.63
N PHE A 5 -4.38 8.88 24.38
CA PHE A 5 -4.86 10.13 23.81
C PHE A 5 -3.73 10.96 23.19
N ASN A 6 -2.59 11.07 23.87
CA ASN A 6 -1.43 11.78 23.34
C ASN A 6 -0.84 11.07 22.11
N GLU A 7 -0.89 9.73 22.10
CA GLU A 7 -0.44 8.92 20.98
C GLU A 7 -1.38 9.04 19.77
N ALA A 8 -2.71 9.00 20.00
CA ALA A 8 -3.72 9.26 18.98
C ALA A 8 -3.63 10.69 18.41
N LEU A 9 -3.41 11.70 19.25
CA LEU A 9 -3.24 13.09 18.83
C LEU A 9 -1.94 13.29 18.05
N GLY A 10 -0.84 12.67 18.49
CA GLY A 10 0.43 12.68 17.77
C GLY A 10 0.30 12.05 16.38
N ASN A 11 -0.32 10.87 16.29
CA ASN A 11 -0.60 10.23 15.01
C ASN A 11 -1.48 11.11 14.11
N PHE A 12 -2.54 11.72 14.66
CA PHE A 12 -3.43 12.62 13.93
C PHE A 12 -2.70 13.85 13.36
N ILE A 13 -1.89 14.56 14.15
CA ILE A 13 -1.14 15.74 13.67
C ILE A 13 -0.14 15.33 12.58
N THR A 14 0.48 14.16 12.71
CA THR A 14 1.45 13.66 11.73
C THR A 14 0.77 13.28 10.41
N ASP A 15 -0.38 12.60 10.47
CA ASP A 15 -1.21 12.26 9.30
C ASP A 15 -1.78 13.50 8.63
N PHE A 16 -2.15 14.51 9.41
CA PHE A 16 -2.67 15.81 8.94
C PHE A 16 -1.60 16.65 8.23
N ALA A 17 -0.35 16.62 8.70
CA ALA A 17 0.74 17.44 8.15
C ALA A 17 1.48 16.80 6.96
N GLY A 18 1.64 15.46 6.94
CA GLY A 18 2.47 14.79 5.93
C GLY A 18 1.83 13.59 5.21
N GLY A 19 0.72 13.05 5.75
CA GLY A 19 0.11 11.83 5.22
C GLY A 19 -0.44 11.99 3.80
N GLY A 20 -1.00 13.16 3.47
CA GLY A 20 -1.48 13.45 2.11
C GLY A 20 -0.37 13.44 1.05
N ALA A 21 0.77 14.07 1.36
CA ALA A 21 1.92 14.12 0.46
C ALA A 21 2.55 12.74 0.26
N VAL A 22 2.72 11.96 1.34
CA VAL A 22 3.27 10.59 1.26
C VAL A 22 2.43 9.71 0.34
N ARG A 23 1.10 9.69 0.50
CA ARG A 23 0.19 8.90 -0.34
C ARG A 23 0.27 9.32 -1.81
N HIS A 24 0.22 10.62 -2.07
CA HIS A 24 0.30 11.14 -3.44
C HIS A 24 1.63 10.79 -4.15
N LEU A 25 2.75 10.91 -3.44
CA LEU A 25 4.06 10.54 -3.96
C LEU A 25 4.19 9.01 -4.14
N ALA A 26 3.58 8.22 -3.26
CA ALA A 26 3.52 6.77 -3.41
C ALA A 26 2.69 6.34 -4.62
N ASP A 27 1.55 6.99 -4.89
CA ASP A 27 0.73 6.77 -6.09
C ASP A 27 1.48 7.17 -7.37
N SER A 28 2.39 8.13 -7.26
CA SER A 28 3.29 8.53 -8.35
C SER A 28 4.43 7.54 -8.60
N GLY A 29 4.51 6.45 -7.82
CA GLY A 29 5.46 5.37 -8.01
C GLY A 29 6.86 5.62 -7.44
N LEU A 30 7.01 6.53 -6.47
CA LEU A 30 8.28 6.75 -5.77
C LEU A 30 8.53 5.67 -4.70
N SER A 31 9.80 5.39 -4.40
CA SER A 31 10.20 4.58 -3.24
C SER A 31 10.12 5.37 -1.93
N VAL A 32 10.13 4.70 -0.78
CA VAL A 32 10.15 5.38 0.53
C VAL A 32 11.36 6.32 0.64
N SER A 33 12.56 5.89 0.25
CA SER A 33 13.75 6.75 0.24
C SER A 33 13.60 7.98 -0.66
N GLU A 34 12.96 7.83 -1.83
CA GLU A 34 12.65 8.95 -2.73
C GLU A 34 11.59 9.90 -2.16
N ILE A 35 10.61 9.38 -1.41
CA ILE A 35 9.57 10.15 -0.73
C ILE A 35 10.21 10.97 0.39
N VAL A 36 10.96 10.33 1.29
CA VAL A 36 11.66 11.00 2.41
C VAL A 36 12.51 12.17 1.91
N SER A 37 13.20 11.99 0.78
CA SER A 37 14.05 13.03 0.18
C SER A 37 13.28 14.20 -0.43
N ARG A 38 11.97 14.06 -0.66
CA ARG A 38 11.09 15.08 -1.29
C ARG A 38 10.14 15.75 -0.31
N LEU A 39 10.02 15.25 0.92
CA LEU A 39 9.18 15.87 1.93
C LEU A 39 9.83 17.15 2.44
N ASP A 40 9.05 18.23 2.48
CA ASP A 40 9.50 19.51 3.04
C ASP A 40 9.70 19.43 4.58
N TYR A 41 9.05 18.45 5.23
CA TYR A 41 9.20 18.17 6.65
C TYR A 41 9.79 16.76 6.86
N PRO A 42 10.89 16.62 7.63
CA PRO A 42 11.55 15.34 7.80
C PRO A 42 10.70 14.40 8.66
N LEU A 43 10.16 13.37 8.02
CA LEU A 43 9.57 12.21 8.70
C LEU A 43 10.61 11.08 8.78
N PRO A 44 10.66 10.31 9.89
CA PRO A 44 11.48 9.10 9.97
C PRO A 44 11.13 8.13 8.83
N LYS A 45 12.15 7.49 8.24
CA LYS A 45 12.00 6.59 7.09
C LYS A 45 11.01 5.47 7.38
N GLU A 46 11.08 4.90 8.58
CA GLU A 46 10.20 3.82 9.05
C GLU A 46 8.73 4.27 9.10
N LYS A 47 8.48 5.53 9.52
CA LYS A 47 7.12 6.08 9.56
C LYS A 47 6.56 6.27 8.16
N VAL A 48 7.36 6.79 7.23
CA VAL A 48 6.97 6.90 5.81
C VAL A 48 6.70 5.52 5.23
N ALA A 49 7.55 4.53 5.50
CA ALA A 49 7.37 3.15 5.06
C ALA A 49 6.04 2.56 5.55
N SER A 50 5.69 2.76 6.83
CA SER A 50 4.40 2.33 7.38
C SER A 50 3.22 3.03 6.70
N MET A 51 3.30 4.33 6.44
CA MET A 51 2.25 5.09 5.75
C MET A 51 2.04 4.60 4.31
N VAL A 52 3.13 4.35 3.57
CA VAL A 52 3.06 3.81 2.20
C VAL A 52 2.46 2.41 2.20
N TRP A 53 2.90 1.56 3.13
CA TRP A 53 2.35 0.21 3.30
C TRP A 53 0.85 0.22 3.58
N GLU A 54 0.42 0.99 4.58
CA GLU A 54 -0.99 1.11 4.94
C GLU A 54 -1.81 1.65 3.76
N HIS A 55 -1.30 2.66 3.05
CA HIS A 55 -1.94 3.19 1.86
C HIS A 55 -2.12 2.12 0.77
N TYR A 56 -1.07 1.38 0.42
CA TYR A 56 -1.15 0.34 -0.61
C TYR A 56 -2.04 -0.83 -0.22
N VAL A 57 -2.11 -1.19 1.07
CA VAL A 57 -3.07 -2.18 1.56
C VAL A 57 -4.49 -1.65 1.46
N ASN A 58 -4.72 -0.39 1.88
CA ASN A 58 -6.06 0.22 1.87
C ASN A 58 -6.59 0.47 0.44
N THR A 59 -5.71 0.73 -0.53
CA THR A 59 -6.09 0.95 -1.94
C THR A 59 -6.11 -0.34 -2.76
N GLY A 60 -5.68 -1.47 -2.19
CA GLY A 60 -5.63 -2.76 -2.88
C GLY A 60 -4.47 -2.89 -3.86
N VAL A 61 -3.48 -1.98 -3.84
CA VAL A 61 -2.21 -2.17 -4.54
C VAL A 61 -1.49 -3.42 -4.01
N ILE A 62 -1.58 -3.65 -2.69
CA ILE A 62 -1.11 -4.87 -2.02
C ILE A 62 -2.28 -5.54 -1.29
N CYS A 63 -2.46 -6.83 -1.50
CA CYS A 63 -3.42 -7.68 -0.79
C CYS A 63 -2.68 -8.71 0.06
N LEU A 64 -3.12 -8.90 1.31
CA LEU A 64 -2.55 -9.89 2.24
C LEU A 64 -3.15 -11.29 2.07
N SER A 65 -4.17 -11.40 1.24
CA SER A 65 -4.82 -12.64 0.83
C SER A 65 -4.98 -12.64 -0.68
N GLU A 66 -5.28 -13.82 -1.24
CA GLU A 66 -5.54 -13.94 -2.67
C GLU A 66 -6.66 -12.97 -3.09
N PRO A 67 -6.40 -12.11 -4.10
CA PRO A 67 -7.37 -11.12 -4.54
C PRO A 67 -8.54 -11.83 -5.22
N LYS A 68 -9.76 -11.38 -4.88
CA LYS A 68 -10.98 -11.87 -5.52
C LYS A 68 -11.14 -11.19 -6.87
N SER A 69 -11.74 -11.89 -7.84
CA SER A 69 -12.11 -11.31 -9.13
C SER A 69 -13.27 -10.32 -9.03
N THR A 70 -13.99 -10.30 -7.91
CA THR A 70 -15.11 -9.40 -7.65
C THR A 70 -15.00 -8.76 -6.27
N VAL A 71 -15.38 -7.48 -6.18
CA VAL A 71 -15.44 -6.73 -4.91
C VAL A 71 -16.81 -6.12 -4.70
N GLU A 72 -17.29 -6.16 -3.46
CA GLU A 72 -18.55 -5.52 -3.06
C GLU A 72 -18.29 -4.05 -2.70
N LYS A 73 -18.75 -3.12 -3.55
CA LYS A 73 -18.77 -1.70 -3.22
C LYS A 73 -20.05 -1.36 -2.49
N ILE A 74 -19.91 -0.96 -1.24
CA ILE A 74 -21.03 -0.52 -0.41
C ILE A 74 -21.16 1.00 -0.52
N SER A 75 -22.32 1.47 -0.96
CA SER A 75 -22.68 2.90 -0.93
C SER A 75 -23.99 3.12 -0.17
N TYR A 76 -24.19 4.34 0.31
CA TYR A 76 -25.41 4.73 1.01
C TYR A 76 -26.14 5.78 0.17
N VAL A 77 -27.35 5.45 -0.28
CA VAL A 77 -28.20 6.36 -1.03
C VAL A 77 -29.23 6.95 -0.07
N LYS A 78 -29.32 8.28 -0.04
CA LYS A 78 -30.33 9.00 0.72
C LYS A 78 -31.63 8.98 -0.07
N GLU A 79 -32.68 8.43 0.51
CA GLU A 79 -34.03 8.43 -0.05
C GLU A 79 -34.93 9.30 0.82
N GLN A 80 -35.80 10.08 0.19
CA GLN A 80 -36.80 10.89 0.87
C GLN A 80 -38.18 10.44 0.38
N ASP A 81 -39.04 10.04 1.30
CA ASP A 81 -40.40 9.62 0.95
C ASP A 81 -41.32 10.82 0.66
N SER A 82 -42.54 10.52 0.20
CA SER A 82 -43.58 11.52 -0.09
C SER A 82 -44.04 12.31 1.14
N PHE A 83 -43.68 11.88 2.36
CA PHE A 83 -43.96 12.56 3.63
C PHE A 83 -42.75 13.32 4.17
N GLY A 84 -41.66 13.40 3.40
CA GLY A 84 -40.44 14.13 3.74
C GLY A 84 -39.50 13.39 4.69
N LYS A 85 -39.80 12.14 5.09
CA LYS A 85 -38.93 11.33 5.95
C LYS A 85 -37.73 10.86 5.15
N THR A 86 -36.55 11.11 5.69
CA THR A 86 -35.28 10.65 5.10
C THR A 86 -34.96 9.25 5.61
N SER A 87 -34.65 8.33 4.71
CA SER A 87 -34.03 7.04 4.99
C SER A 87 -32.68 6.91 4.24
N MET A 88 -31.81 6.03 4.73
CA MET A 88 -30.57 5.67 4.03
C MET A 88 -30.67 4.22 3.61
N ARG A 89 -30.61 3.97 2.30
CA ARG A 89 -30.55 2.62 1.75
C ARG A 89 -29.09 2.23 1.51
N ARG A 90 -28.69 1.08 2.06
CA ARG A 90 -27.42 0.43 1.70
C ARG A 90 -27.56 -0.17 0.31
N VAL A 91 -26.67 0.22 -0.59
CA VAL A 91 -26.57 -0.32 -1.94
C VAL A 91 -25.26 -1.09 -2.03
N VAL A 92 -25.35 -2.36 -2.42
CA VAL A 92 -24.19 -3.21 -2.68
C VAL A 92 -24.09 -3.38 -4.19
N GLU A 93 -23.01 -2.87 -4.76
CA GLU A 93 -22.66 -3.06 -6.16
C GLU A 93 -21.51 -4.08 -6.23
N ILE A 94 -21.67 -5.14 -7.03
CA ILE A 94 -20.59 -6.09 -7.28
C ILE A 94 -19.79 -5.55 -8.46
N ILE A 95 -18.55 -5.17 -8.21
CA ILE A 95 -17.62 -4.70 -9.24
C ILE A 95 -16.76 -5.87 -9.67
N ASP A 96 -16.76 -6.14 -10.97
CA ASP A 96 -15.80 -7.05 -11.60
C ASP A 96 -14.45 -6.33 -11.75
N ILE A 97 -13.42 -6.90 -11.13
CA ILE A 97 -12.04 -6.40 -11.19
C ILE A 97 -11.11 -7.46 -11.81
N SER A 98 -11.65 -8.41 -12.56
CA SER A 98 -10.89 -9.50 -13.18
C SER A 98 -9.77 -9.03 -14.12
N ASP A 99 -9.89 -7.84 -14.70
CA ASP A 99 -8.84 -7.22 -15.51
C ASP A 99 -7.62 -6.79 -14.69
N VAL A 100 -7.77 -6.61 -13.37
CA VAL A 100 -6.67 -6.29 -12.45
C VAL A 100 -5.88 -7.56 -12.18
N LYS A 101 -4.69 -7.64 -12.79
CA LYS A 101 -3.76 -8.75 -12.57
C LYS A 101 -2.93 -8.50 -11.32
N TYR A 102 -2.72 -9.55 -10.53
CA TYR A 102 -1.84 -9.53 -9.38
C TYR A 102 -0.69 -10.52 -9.57
N VAL A 103 0.39 -10.28 -8.87
CA VAL A 103 1.54 -11.17 -8.76
C VAL A 103 1.78 -11.52 -7.29
N LYS A 104 2.03 -12.79 -7.02
CA LYS A 104 2.31 -13.29 -5.68
C LYS A 104 3.79 -13.02 -5.36
N LEU A 105 4.06 -12.46 -4.19
CA LEU A 105 5.40 -12.07 -3.74
C LEU A 105 5.71 -12.68 -2.37
N ASP A 106 6.98 -13.06 -2.18
CA ASP A 106 7.52 -13.66 -0.96
C ASP A 106 8.66 -12.82 -0.34
N PHE A 107 8.75 -11.53 -0.69
CA PHE A 107 9.88 -10.65 -0.32
C PHE A 107 10.16 -10.64 1.18
N GLY A 108 9.12 -10.55 2.01
CA GLY A 108 9.31 -10.60 3.46
C GLY A 108 9.99 -11.89 3.89
N LYS A 109 9.54 -13.07 3.41
CA LYS A 109 10.19 -14.35 3.71
C LYS A 109 11.67 -14.35 3.33
N ARG A 110 12.02 -13.83 2.15
CA ARG A 110 13.42 -13.77 1.68
C ARG A 110 14.29 -12.82 2.51
N ILE A 111 13.76 -11.64 2.84
CA ILE A 111 14.43 -10.65 3.70
C ILE A 111 14.72 -11.26 5.08
N TYR A 112 13.75 -11.95 5.68
CA TYR A 112 13.92 -12.57 7.00
C TYR A 112 14.85 -13.79 6.98
N GLN A 113 14.84 -14.59 5.92
CA GLN A 113 15.69 -15.79 5.80
C GLN A 113 17.17 -15.43 5.62
N ASN A 114 17.49 -14.61 4.62
CA ASN A 114 18.87 -14.21 4.35
C ASN A 114 18.90 -12.88 3.59
N LYS A 115 18.77 -11.77 4.32
CA LYS A 115 18.77 -10.41 3.74
C LYS A 115 19.96 -10.16 2.81
N ALA A 116 21.16 -10.57 3.21
CA ALA A 116 22.37 -10.29 2.44
C ALA A 116 22.41 -11.03 1.09
N GLU A 117 21.93 -12.28 1.05
CA GLU A 117 21.81 -13.04 -0.19
C GLU A 117 20.69 -12.49 -1.07
N PHE A 118 19.55 -12.14 -0.46
CA PHE A 118 18.46 -11.52 -1.19
C PHE A 118 18.88 -10.19 -1.81
N GLU A 119 19.59 -9.32 -1.08
CA GLU A 119 20.14 -8.06 -1.60
C GLU A 119 21.07 -8.26 -2.80
N LYS A 120 21.85 -9.36 -2.84
CA LYS A 120 22.66 -9.71 -4.01
C LYS A 120 21.80 -10.07 -5.22
N SER A 121 20.70 -10.79 -5.01
CA SER A 121 19.75 -11.06 -6.10
C SER A 121 19.13 -9.76 -6.65
N LEU A 122 18.94 -8.74 -5.81
CA LEU A 122 18.41 -7.44 -6.25
C LEU A 122 19.44 -6.55 -6.96
N ALA A 123 20.68 -7.02 -7.19
CA ALA A 123 21.75 -6.20 -7.76
C ALA A 123 21.48 -5.77 -9.21
N GLU A 124 20.73 -6.58 -9.96
CA GLU A 124 20.35 -6.27 -11.36
C GLU A 124 19.19 -5.28 -11.46
N LEU A 125 18.49 -5.00 -10.36
CA LEU A 125 17.43 -4.00 -10.35
C LEU A 125 17.99 -2.59 -10.39
N SER A 126 17.17 -1.68 -10.94
CA SER A 126 17.39 -0.25 -10.77
C SER A 126 17.42 0.11 -9.28
N ALA A 127 18.17 1.14 -8.90
CA ALA A 127 18.24 1.59 -7.50
C ALA A 127 16.84 1.86 -6.93
N ARG A 128 15.96 2.50 -7.73
CA ARG A 128 14.56 2.77 -7.36
C ARG A 128 13.77 1.49 -7.04
N ASP A 129 13.85 0.48 -7.90
CA ASP A 129 13.08 -0.76 -7.72
C ASP A 129 13.65 -1.59 -6.56
N ARG A 130 14.97 -1.58 -6.36
CA ARG A 130 15.61 -2.21 -5.20
C ARG A 130 15.22 -1.51 -3.89
N ASP A 131 15.29 -0.18 -3.85
CA ASP A 131 14.91 0.61 -2.68
C ASP A 131 13.44 0.41 -2.34
N TYR A 132 12.55 0.30 -3.34
CA TYR A 132 11.16 -0.06 -3.11
C TYR A 132 11.01 -1.38 -2.33
N ILE A 133 11.76 -2.41 -2.72
CA ILE A 133 11.70 -3.70 -2.05
C ILE A 133 12.30 -3.62 -0.64
N LEU A 134 13.46 -3.00 -0.49
CA LEU A 134 14.20 -3.00 0.79
C LEU A 134 13.63 -2.04 1.83
N ASP A 135 12.96 -0.97 1.41
CA ASP A 135 12.42 0.03 2.31
C ASP A 135 11.03 -0.32 2.86
N MET A 136 10.32 -1.23 2.19
CA MET A 136 8.94 -1.58 2.53
C MET A 136 8.88 -2.62 3.66
N PRO A 137 7.93 -2.50 4.60
CA PRO A 137 7.82 -3.37 5.78
C PRO A 137 7.08 -4.68 5.44
N TRP A 138 7.64 -5.50 4.55
CA TRP A 138 7.01 -6.74 4.11
C TRP A 138 6.80 -7.73 5.27
N PRO A 139 5.60 -8.32 5.42
CA PRO A 139 5.33 -9.32 6.44
C PRO A 139 6.01 -10.66 6.11
N LEU A 140 6.20 -11.52 7.12
CA LEU A 140 6.71 -12.89 6.95
C LEU A 140 5.67 -13.84 6.32
N THR A 141 4.93 -13.38 5.32
CA THR A 141 3.88 -14.11 4.63
C THR A 141 3.94 -13.80 3.14
N ASP A 142 3.23 -14.59 2.34
CA ASP A 142 3.03 -14.22 0.95
C ASP A 142 2.06 -13.03 0.87
N VAL A 143 2.27 -12.16 -0.11
CA VAL A 143 1.36 -11.05 -0.42
C VAL A 143 1.12 -11.00 -1.92
N TYR A 144 0.10 -10.28 -2.34
CA TYR A 144 -0.27 -10.14 -3.74
C TYR A 144 -0.17 -8.66 -4.12
N HIS A 145 0.67 -8.33 -5.08
CA HIS A 145 0.82 -6.97 -5.57
C HIS A 145 0.18 -6.83 -6.94
N ILE A 146 -0.49 -5.71 -7.22
CA ILE A 146 -0.97 -5.42 -8.57
C ILE A 146 0.19 -5.48 -9.58
N LEU A 147 -0.04 -6.04 -10.76
CA LEU A 147 0.94 -6.13 -11.84
C LEU A 147 1.02 -4.79 -12.59
N ASP A 148 1.41 -3.74 -11.87
CA ASP A 148 1.69 -2.41 -12.41
C ASP A 148 3.02 -2.37 -13.17
N GLU A 149 3.38 -1.19 -13.68
CA GLU A 149 4.64 -1.00 -14.41
C GLU A 149 5.89 -1.27 -13.55
N ARG A 150 5.83 -1.05 -12.23
CA ARG A 150 6.93 -1.34 -11.32
C ARG A 150 7.12 -2.85 -11.21
N MET A 151 6.05 -3.59 -10.92
CA MET A 151 6.09 -5.06 -10.83
C MET A 151 6.46 -5.71 -12.16
N LYS A 152 6.02 -5.17 -13.30
CA LYS A 152 6.46 -5.66 -14.62
C LYS A 152 7.98 -5.51 -14.82
N ARG A 153 8.58 -4.38 -14.41
CA ARG A 153 10.03 -4.19 -14.47
C ARG A 153 10.79 -5.14 -13.54
N ILE A 154 10.31 -5.29 -12.30
CA ILE A 154 10.92 -6.18 -11.32
C ILE A 154 10.84 -7.63 -11.81
N LYS A 155 9.65 -8.11 -12.21
CA LYS A 155 9.45 -9.47 -12.72
C LYS A 155 10.31 -9.78 -13.95
N ARG A 156 10.52 -8.81 -14.84
CA ARG A 156 11.40 -8.99 -16.00
C ARG A 156 12.86 -9.18 -15.62
N SER A 157 13.30 -8.52 -14.56
CA SER A 157 14.70 -8.57 -14.10
C SER A 157 14.95 -9.70 -13.11
N LEU A 158 13.90 -10.17 -12.44
CA LEU A 158 13.94 -11.22 -11.43
C LEU A 158 12.76 -12.19 -11.63
N PRO A 159 12.83 -13.07 -12.64
CA PRO A 159 11.74 -13.97 -12.99
C PRO A 159 11.42 -14.99 -11.88
N GLU A 160 12.39 -15.35 -11.04
CA GLU A 160 12.24 -16.26 -9.90
C GLU A 160 11.50 -15.68 -8.69
N LEU A 161 11.04 -14.42 -8.78
CA LEU A 161 10.27 -13.73 -7.74
C LEU A 161 8.75 -13.81 -7.93
N CYS A 162 8.26 -14.51 -8.97
CA CYS A 162 6.85 -14.46 -9.40
C CYS A 162 6.29 -15.79 -9.91
#